data_AF-A0A1P8EN28-F1
#
_entry.id   AF-A0A1P8EN28-F1
#
_cell.length_a   1.000
_cell.length_b   1.000
_cell.length_c   1.000
_cell.angle_alpha   90.00
_cell.angle_beta   90.00
_cell.angle_gamma   90.00
#
_symmetry.space_group_name_H-M   'P 1'
#
loop_
_entity.id
_entity.type
_entity.pdbx_description
1 polymer ?
#
loop_
_entity_poly.entity_id
_entity_poly.type
_entity_poly.pdbx_seq_one_letter_code
_entity_poly.pdbx_strand_id
1 'polypeptide(L)'
;MKRHSLALLLLSLSLTACDRSPEQPEPKTSADHVSSAVHSASAPMRSSEAVQAQKAPKAINYQAQFEQSDKQISHFMDLLDNPNTSQTQRVQILCVDWPNVYKSEYIPALVHLKPNQFNETKLLAELKTATDYYKEGSGIVCK
;
A
#
# COMPACT_ATOMS: atom_id res chain seq x y z
N MET A 1 42.81 5.42 -42.15
CA MET A 1 41.69 4.72 -42.83
C MET A 1 41.74 3.24 -42.45
N LYS A 2 40.70 2.72 -41.78
CA LYS A 2 40.30 1.31 -41.81
C LYS A 2 38.91 1.22 -41.18
N ARG A 3 37.94 0.91 -42.04
CA ARG A 3 36.52 0.74 -41.72
C ARG A 3 36.36 -0.67 -41.17
N HIS A 4 35.83 -0.82 -39.96
CA HIS A 4 35.40 -2.12 -39.47
C HIS A 4 33.92 -2.31 -39.79
N SER A 5 33.66 -3.40 -40.50
CA SER A 5 32.40 -3.77 -41.11
C SER A 5 31.29 -4.00 -40.09
N LEU A 6 30.11 -3.47 -40.44
CA LEU A 6 28.82 -3.75 -39.81
C LEU A 6 28.43 -5.23 -39.98
N ALA A 7 28.00 -5.86 -38.89
CA ALA A 7 27.15 -7.04 -38.92
C ALA A 7 26.08 -6.87 -37.82
N LEU A 8 24.95 -6.25 -38.17
CA LEU A 8 23.75 -6.26 -37.34
C LEU A 8 22.97 -7.55 -37.65
N LEU A 9 22.99 -8.48 -36.70
CA LEU A 9 22.06 -9.61 -36.64
C LEU A 9 20.72 -9.10 -36.10
N LEU A 10 19.73 -9.02 -36.98
CA LEU A 10 18.34 -8.74 -36.61
C LEU A 10 17.73 -10.00 -36.00
N LEU A 11 17.62 -10.05 -34.67
CA LEU A 11 16.81 -11.04 -33.97
C LEU A 11 15.32 -10.67 -34.11
N SER A 12 14.60 -11.44 -34.92
CA SER A 12 13.15 -11.43 -34.98
C SER A 12 12.57 -12.04 -33.69
N LEU A 13 11.98 -11.21 -32.82
CA LEU A 13 11.13 -11.69 -31.73
C LEU A 13 9.72 -11.91 -32.27
N SER A 14 9.30 -13.18 -32.31
CA SER A 14 7.92 -13.58 -32.54
C SER A 14 7.07 -13.20 -31.32
N LEU A 15 6.07 -12.35 -31.54
CA LEU A 15 5.01 -12.08 -30.56
C LEU A 15 4.12 -13.31 -30.44
N THR A 16 4.26 -14.07 -29.36
CA THR A 16 3.27 -15.08 -28.96
C THR A 16 2.14 -14.37 -28.23
N ALA A 17 0.98 -14.26 -28.89
CA ALA A 17 -0.25 -13.79 -28.27
C ALA A 17 -0.67 -14.76 -27.16
N CYS A 18 -0.75 -14.28 -25.92
CA CYS A 18 -1.33 -15.06 -24.83
C CYS A 18 -2.86 -15.07 -24.95
N ASP A 19 -3.37 -16.30 -24.96
CA ASP A 19 -4.75 -16.71 -25.15
C ASP A 19 -5.68 -16.24 -24.01
N ARG A 20 -6.93 -15.94 -24.38
CA ARG A 20 -7.97 -15.34 -23.53
C ARG A 20 -8.75 -16.46 -22.84
N SER A 21 -8.56 -16.60 -21.53
CA SER A 21 -9.29 -17.58 -20.70
C SER A 21 -10.80 -17.29 -20.69
N PRO A 22 -11.69 -18.28 -20.95
CA PRO A 22 -13.13 -18.08 -20.89
C PRO A 22 -13.68 -18.23 -19.46
N GLU A 23 -14.49 -17.25 -19.06
CA GLU A 23 -15.39 -17.31 -17.90
C GLU A 23 -16.29 -18.56 -17.95
N GLN A 24 -16.38 -19.28 -16.83
CA GLN A 24 -17.43 -20.25 -16.56
C GLN A 24 -18.31 -19.78 -15.39
N PRO A 25 -19.59 -20.21 -15.36
CA PRO A 25 -20.71 -19.42 -14.88
C PRO A 25 -21.13 -19.73 -13.43
N GLU A 26 -21.78 -18.75 -12.80
CA GLU A 26 -22.44 -18.87 -11.50
C GLU A 26 -23.61 -19.88 -11.51
N PRO A 27 -23.84 -20.57 -10.37
CA PRO A 27 -25.15 -21.06 -10.00
C PRO A 27 -25.66 -20.46 -8.67
N LYS A 28 -26.67 -19.60 -8.81
CA LYS A 28 -27.97 -19.54 -8.11
C LYS A 28 -28.08 -20.09 -6.67
N THR A 29 -28.39 -19.16 -5.77
CA THR A 29 -29.47 -19.17 -4.75
C THR A 29 -30.03 -20.52 -4.29
N SER A 30 -29.94 -20.77 -2.97
CA SER A 30 -31.10 -21.25 -2.20
C SER A 30 -30.92 -20.94 -0.72
N ALA A 31 -32.04 -20.56 -0.11
CA ALA A 31 -32.20 -19.99 1.20
C ALA A 31 -32.27 -21.03 2.33
N ASP A 32 -32.31 -20.46 3.54
CA ASP A 32 -32.92 -20.95 4.77
C ASP A 32 -32.08 -21.88 5.67
N HIS A 33 -31.60 -21.31 6.78
CA HIS A 33 -31.68 -22.01 8.06
C HIS A 33 -32.02 -21.05 9.21
N VAL A 34 -33.17 -21.35 9.80
CA VAL A 34 -33.81 -20.72 10.96
C VAL A 34 -32.92 -20.81 12.19
N SER A 35 -32.82 -19.72 12.95
CA SER A 35 -32.52 -19.78 14.39
C SER A 35 -33.41 -18.80 15.15
N SER A 36 -34.24 -19.36 16.03
CA SER A 36 -35.09 -18.64 16.97
C SER A 36 -34.65 -19.05 18.36
N ALA A 37 -34.22 -18.08 19.17
CA ALA A 37 -34.10 -18.24 20.62
C ALA A 37 -34.50 -16.92 21.27
N VAL A 38 -35.38 -17.04 22.24
CA VAL A 38 -36.19 -15.98 22.84
C VAL A 38 -36.04 -16.05 24.36
N HIS A 39 -35.82 -14.88 24.98
CA HIS A 39 -36.04 -14.52 26.40
C HIS A 39 -35.14 -15.24 27.45
N SER A 40 -34.80 -14.68 28.61
CA SER A 40 -35.46 -13.67 29.43
C SER A 40 -34.51 -13.04 30.45
N ALA A 41 -34.93 -11.88 30.96
CA ALA A 41 -34.25 -10.97 31.87
C ALA A 41 -34.09 -11.45 33.33
N SER A 42 -33.19 -10.82 34.10
CA SER A 42 -33.44 -10.32 35.47
C SER A 42 -32.30 -9.40 35.94
N ALA A 43 -32.67 -8.25 36.53
CA ALA A 43 -31.83 -7.18 37.07
C ALA A 43 -31.57 -7.36 38.60
N PRO A 44 -31.14 -6.32 39.37
CA PRO A 44 -29.86 -5.59 39.36
C PRO A 44 -29.13 -5.70 40.71
N MET A 45 -27.85 -5.35 40.80
CA MET A 45 -27.23 -4.92 42.06
C MET A 45 -26.22 -3.79 41.84
N ARG A 46 -26.33 -2.83 42.75
CA ARG A 46 -25.77 -1.49 42.80
C ARG A 46 -24.44 -1.55 43.55
N SER A 47 -23.36 -1.06 42.96
CA SER A 47 -22.27 -0.45 43.73
C SER A 47 -21.55 0.58 42.87
N SER A 48 -21.38 1.74 43.47
CA SER A 48 -20.78 2.96 42.96
C SER A 48 -19.26 2.87 42.96
N GLU A 49 -18.65 2.97 41.78
CA GLU A 49 -17.26 3.38 41.62
C GLU A 49 -17.18 4.39 40.47
N ALA A 50 -16.50 5.50 40.74
CA ALA A 50 -16.29 6.59 39.79
C ALA A 50 -15.41 6.10 38.65
N VAL A 51 -16.03 5.67 37.53
CA VAL A 51 -15.30 5.38 36.30
C VAL A 51 -14.99 6.71 35.61
N GLN A 52 -13.76 7.18 35.83
CA GLN A 52 -13.12 8.11 34.92
C GLN A 52 -13.34 7.61 33.49
N ALA A 53 -13.94 8.46 32.65
CA ALA A 53 -14.15 8.18 31.24
C ALA A 53 -12.79 8.02 30.54
N GLN A 54 -12.23 6.81 30.61
CA GLN A 54 -11.22 6.36 29.68
C GLN A 54 -11.91 6.30 28.33
N LYS A 55 -11.66 7.33 27.50
CA LYS A 55 -12.02 7.29 26.09
C LYS A 55 -11.28 6.09 25.51
N ALA A 56 -12.01 4.99 25.28
CA ALA A 56 -11.48 3.81 24.63
C ALA A 56 -10.73 4.26 23.36
N PRO A 57 -9.55 3.68 23.06
CA PRO A 57 -8.81 4.03 21.87
C PRO A 57 -9.74 3.87 20.67
N LYS A 58 -9.87 4.93 19.87
CA LYS A 58 -10.66 4.89 18.63
C LYS A 58 -10.12 3.72 17.80
N ALA A 59 -10.98 2.75 17.48
CA ALA A 59 -10.59 1.62 16.65
C ALA A 59 -10.01 2.16 15.32
N ILE A 60 -8.83 1.67 14.95
CA ILE A 60 -8.16 2.05 13.70
C ILE A 60 -8.87 1.36 12.55
N ASN A 61 -9.24 2.12 11.51
CA ASN A 61 -9.72 1.57 10.25
C ASN A 61 -8.53 1.42 9.30
N TYR A 62 -7.94 0.23 9.27
CA TYR A 62 -6.73 -0.03 8.47
C TYR A 62 -6.97 0.04 6.97
N GLN A 63 -8.18 -0.28 6.48
CA GLN A 63 -8.51 -0.12 5.06
C GLN A 63 -8.43 1.36 4.64
N ALA A 64 -9.07 2.24 5.42
CA ALA A 64 -9.03 3.68 5.15
C ALA A 64 -7.61 4.26 5.30
N GLN A 65 -6.84 3.78 6.29
CA GLN A 65 -5.45 4.20 6.49
C GLN A 65 -4.56 3.78 5.30
N PHE A 66 -4.74 2.56 4.79
CA PHE A 66 -4.04 2.08 3.60
C PHE A 66 -4.39 2.94 2.39
N GLU A 67 -5.67 3.12 2.08
CA GLU A 67 -6.12 3.92 0.92
C GLU A 67 -5.63 5.38 0.98
N GLN A 68 -5.66 5.98 2.17
CA GLN A 68 -5.18 7.35 2.36
C GLN A 68 -3.66 7.45 2.16
N SER A 69 -2.88 6.54 2.74
CA SER A 69 -1.43 6.55 2.60
C SER A 69 -0.97 6.18 1.18
N ASP A 70 -1.64 5.24 0.52
CA ASP A 70 -1.39 4.89 -0.89
C ASP A 70 -1.61 6.08 -1.83
N LYS A 71 -2.68 6.85 -1.59
CA LYS A 71 -2.94 8.09 -2.34
C LYS A 71 -1.86 9.15 -2.10
N GLN A 72 -1.38 9.31 -0.87
CA GLN A 72 -0.30 10.26 -0.55
C GLN A 72 1.01 9.84 -1.24
N ILE A 73 1.35 8.56 -1.20
CA ILE A 73 2.55 8.01 -1.85
C ILE A 73 2.46 8.21 -3.37
N SER A 74 1.31 7.92 -3.97
CA SER A 74 1.09 8.18 -5.40
C SER A 74 1.31 9.66 -5.76
N HIS A 75 0.81 10.58 -4.92
CA HIS A 75 1.03 12.01 -5.12
C HIS A 75 2.51 12.41 -5.00
N PHE A 76 3.26 11.80 -4.08
CA PHE A 76 4.71 12.02 -4.01
C PHE A 76 5.41 11.60 -5.30
N MET A 77 5.01 10.49 -5.92
CA MET A 77 5.57 10.04 -7.20
C MET A 77 5.23 11.02 -8.33
N ASP A 78 4.00 11.52 -8.42
CA ASP A 78 3.63 12.55 -9.41
C ASP A 78 4.52 13.81 -9.30
N LEU A 79 4.81 14.24 -8.07
CA LEU A 79 5.70 15.38 -7.82
C LEU A 79 7.15 15.04 -8.19
N LEU A 80 7.63 13.83 -7.90
CA LEU A 80 8.99 13.43 -8.24
C LEU A 80 9.21 13.24 -9.75
N ASP A 81 8.18 12.83 -10.48
CA ASP A 81 8.23 12.66 -11.94
C ASP A 81 8.05 14.01 -12.68
N ASN A 82 7.46 15.02 -12.04
CA ASN A 82 7.29 16.33 -12.63
C ASN A 82 8.62 17.12 -12.71
N PRO A 83 9.11 17.49 -13.92
CA PRO A 83 10.37 18.21 -14.07
C PRO A 83 10.35 19.62 -13.45
N ASN A 84 9.17 20.19 -13.18
CA ASN A 84 9.02 21.51 -12.57
C ASN A 84 9.04 21.48 -11.04
N THR A 85 9.08 20.30 -10.42
CA THR A 85 9.18 20.18 -8.96
C THR A 85 10.54 20.64 -8.48
N SER A 86 10.53 21.62 -7.57
CA SER A 86 11.76 22.21 -7.03
C SER A 86 12.63 21.18 -6.32
N GLN A 87 13.95 21.40 -6.33
CA GLN A 87 14.88 20.51 -5.63
C GLN A 87 14.60 20.43 -4.13
N THR A 88 14.20 21.53 -3.50
CA THR A 88 13.82 21.54 -2.08
C THR A 88 12.63 20.63 -1.80
N GLN A 89 11.62 20.65 -2.67
CA GLN A 89 10.45 19.77 -2.54
C GLN A 89 10.83 18.30 -2.79
N ARG A 90 11.70 18.01 -3.76
CA ARG A 90 12.22 16.65 -3.98
C ARG A 90 12.95 16.12 -2.75
N VAL A 91 13.82 16.93 -2.13
CA VAL A 91 14.51 16.57 -0.88
C VAL A 91 13.51 16.31 0.24
N GLN A 92 12.52 17.19 0.43
CA GLN A 92 11.49 17.01 1.46
C GLN A 92 10.73 15.69 1.28
N ILE A 93 10.29 15.39 0.06
CA ILE A 93 9.58 14.15 -0.25
C ILE A 93 10.45 12.92 0.01
N LEU A 94 11.67 12.89 -0.55
CA LEU A 94 12.53 11.70 -0.54
C LEU A 94 13.18 11.41 0.80
N CYS A 95 13.42 12.44 1.61
CA CYS A 95 14.14 12.32 2.86
C CYS A 95 13.23 12.34 4.09
N VAL A 96 12.00 12.84 3.96
CA VAL A 96 11.10 13.04 5.10
C VAL A 96 9.72 12.47 4.82
N ASP A 97 8.97 13.06 3.88
CA ASP A 97 7.52 12.84 3.83
C ASP A 97 7.17 11.42 3.38
N TRP A 98 7.77 10.94 2.29
CA TRP A 98 7.50 9.59 1.80
C TRP A 98 7.96 8.52 2.80
N PRO A 99 9.21 8.53 3.32
CA PRO A 99 9.60 7.58 4.35
C PRO A 99 8.68 7.59 5.59
N ASN A 100 8.21 8.75 6.02
CA ASN A 100 7.35 8.87 7.20
C ASN A 100 5.95 8.29 6.95
N VAL A 101 5.27 8.69 5.87
CA VAL A 101 3.94 8.14 5.52
C VAL A 101 4.03 6.62 5.32
N TYR A 102 5.08 6.16 4.63
CA TYR A 102 5.24 4.74 4.35
C TYR A 102 5.41 3.91 5.64
N LYS A 103 6.25 4.37 6.57
CA LYS A 103 6.54 3.66 7.83
C LYS A 103 5.40 3.74 8.85
N SER A 104 4.78 4.91 8.98
CA SER A 104 3.81 5.15 10.05
C SER A 104 2.37 4.82 9.65
N GLU A 105 2.06 4.84 8.36
CA GLU A 105 0.69 4.63 7.87
C GLU A 105 0.58 3.42 6.94
N TYR A 106 1.40 3.37 5.89
CA TYR A 106 1.25 2.35 4.84
C TYR A 106 1.61 0.94 5.33
N ILE A 107 2.81 0.77 5.89
CA ILE A 107 3.30 -0.54 6.38
C ILE A 107 2.35 -1.13 7.42
N PRO A 108 1.97 -0.42 8.51
CA PRO A 108 1.10 -0.99 9.54
C PRO A 108 -0.26 -1.41 8.97
N ALA A 109 -0.84 -0.60 8.09
CA ALA A 109 -2.13 -0.90 7.47
C ALA A 109 -2.04 -2.12 6.54
N LEU A 110 -1.05 -2.16 5.65
CA LEU A 110 -0.91 -3.24 4.68
C LEU A 110 -0.57 -4.58 5.36
N VAL A 111 0.33 -4.57 6.35
CA VAL A 111 0.67 -5.77 7.14
C VAL A 111 -0.54 -6.25 7.92
N HIS A 112 -1.36 -5.35 8.49
CA HIS A 112 -2.59 -5.75 9.18
C HIS A 112 -3.61 -6.39 8.23
N LEU A 113 -3.83 -5.79 7.07
CA LEU A 113 -4.82 -6.27 6.10
C LEU A 113 -4.38 -7.58 5.42
N LYS A 114 -3.08 -7.78 5.23
CA LYS A 114 -2.51 -8.90 4.46
C LYS A 114 -1.27 -9.51 5.13
N PRO A 115 -1.38 -10.04 6.36
CA PRO A 115 -0.24 -10.44 7.20
C PRO A 115 0.59 -11.60 6.64
N ASN A 116 0.01 -12.43 5.78
CA ASN A 116 0.70 -13.56 5.14
C ASN A 116 1.39 -13.20 3.82
N GLN A 117 1.14 -11.99 3.29
CA GLN A 117 1.71 -11.55 2.02
C GLN A 117 2.83 -10.52 2.23
N PHE A 118 2.65 -9.65 3.23
CA PHE A 118 3.56 -8.53 3.47
C PHE A 118 4.15 -8.58 4.88
N ASN A 119 5.39 -8.09 4.99
CA ASN A 119 6.03 -7.82 6.26
C ASN A 119 6.85 -6.53 6.15
N GLU A 120 7.13 -5.93 7.30
CA GLU A 120 7.84 -4.66 7.40
C GLU A 120 9.20 -4.68 6.70
N THR A 121 10.01 -5.73 6.90
CA THR A 121 11.37 -5.84 6.32
C THR A 121 11.36 -5.76 4.80
N LYS A 122 10.44 -6.49 4.14
CA LYS A 122 10.30 -6.45 2.67
C LYS A 122 9.86 -5.07 2.19
N LEU A 123 8.83 -4.51 2.81
CA LEU A 123 8.28 -3.20 2.44
C LEU A 123 9.30 -2.07 2.64
N LEU A 124 10.11 -2.12 3.70
CA LEU A 124 11.19 -1.14 3.92
C LEU A 124 12.30 -1.25 2.86
N ALA A 125 12.62 -2.46 2.40
CA ALA A 125 13.59 -2.66 1.32
C ALA A 125 13.05 -2.12 -0.03
N GLU A 126 11.76 -2.31 -0.29
CA GLU A 126 11.07 -1.74 -1.46
C GLU A 126 11.07 -0.20 -1.41
N LEU A 127 10.71 0.39 -0.27
CA LEU A 127 10.80 1.85 -0.05
C LEU A 127 12.21 2.37 -0.30
N LYS A 128 13.24 1.69 0.23
CA LYS A 128 14.63 2.09 0.02
C LYS A 128 14.97 2.07 -1.48
N THR A 129 14.64 1.00 -2.17
CA THR A 129 14.90 0.85 -3.61
C THR A 129 14.21 1.97 -4.42
N ALA A 130 12.94 2.23 -4.14
CA ALA A 130 12.17 3.28 -4.81
C ALA A 130 12.75 4.68 -4.53
N THR A 131 13.04 5.00 -3.27
CA THR A 131 13.57 6.33 -2.93
C THR A 131 15.00 6.54 -3.43
N ASP A 132 15.84 5.49 -3.47
CA ASP A 132 17.20 5.59 -3.99
C ASP A 132 17.22 5.87 -5.49
N TYR A 133 16.33 5.24 -6.28
CA TYR A 133 16.17 5.54 -7.71
C TYR A 133 15.97 7.05 -7.96
N TYR A 134 15.07 7.69 -7.21
CA TYR A 134 14.78 9.11 -7.36
C TYR A 134 15.90 10.02 -6.84
N LYS A 135 16.58 9.62 -5.75
CA LYS A 135 17.72 10.35 -5.20
C LYS A 135 18.89 10.37 -6.17
N GLU A 136 19.22 9.21 -6.74
CA GLU A 136 20.30 9.05 -7.72
C GLU A 136 20.02 9.90 -8.96
N GLY A 137 18.80 9.85 -9.51
CA GLY A 137 18.41 10.65 -10.67
C GLY A 137 18.45 12.17 -10.44
N SER A 138 18.34 12.63 -9.19
CA SER A 138 18.29 14.06 -8.83
C SER A 138 19.55 14.57 -8.12
N GLY A 139 20.55 13.72 -7.91
CA GLY A 139 21.77 14.06 -7.15
C GLY A 139 21.51 14.41 -5.68
N ILE A 140 20.46 13.84 -5.08
CA ILE A 140 20.03 14.17 -3.71
C ILE A 140 20.72 13.27 -2.68
N VAL A 141 21.21 13.88 -1.60
CA VAL A 141 21.71 13.18 -0.40
C VAL A 141 20.89 13.65 0.80
N CYS A 142 20.24 12.72 1.49
CA CYS A 142 19.55 13.01 2.75
C CYS A 142 20.57 13.18 3.89
N LYS A 143 20.34 14.16 4.77
CA LYS A 143 21.20 14.45 5.91
C LYS A 143 20.72 13.75 7.18
#